data_AF-A0A7X6SN15-F1
#
_entry.id   AF-A0A7X6SN15-F1
#
_cell.length_a   1.000
_cell.length_b   1.000
_cell.length_c   1.000
_cell.angle_alpha   90.00
_cell.angle_beta   90.00
_cell.angle_gamma   90.00
#
_symmetry.space_group_name_H-M   'P 1'
#
loop_
_entity.id
_entity.type
_entity.pdbx_description
1 polymer ?
#
loop_
_entity_poly.entity_id
_entity_poly.type
_entity_poly.pdbx_seq_one_letter_code
_entity_poly.pdbx_strand_id
1 'polypeptide(L)' 'IISRIFDTYQKNPTALPPAIQQLIPEKGLETAICDYIAGMTDRFAIDEYQRLFDVTVLP' A
#
# COMPACT_ATOMS: atom_id res chain seq x y z
N ILE A 1 4.34 -8.51 7.19
CA ILE A 1 3.50 -7.29 7.10
C ILE A 1 3.73 -6.65 5.73
N ILE A 2 4.95 -6.19 5.44
CA ILE A 2 5.30 -5.50 4.19
C ILE A 2 4.91 -6.25 2.91
N SER A 3 5.30 -7.53 2.75
CA SER A 3 4.94 -8.30 1.55
C SER A 3 3.43 -8.43 1.33
N ARG A 4 2.64 -8.41 2.41
CA ARG A 4 1.18 -8.46 2.34
C ARG A 4 0.58 -7.11 1.94
N ILE A 5 1.12 -6.01 2.45
CA ILE A 5 0.77 -4.65 2.02
C ILE A 5 1.07 -4.49 0.53
N PHE A 6 2.25 -4.92 0.10
CA PHE A 6 2.66 -4.87 -1.30
C PHE A 6 1.70 -5.65 -2.20
N ASP A 7 1.39 -6.91 -1.87
CA ASP A 7 0.44 -7.73 -2.62
C ASP A 7 -0.96 -7.10 -2.68
N THR A 8 -1.44 -6.53 -1.57
CA THR A 8 -2.73 -5.83 -1.54
C THR A 8 -2.75 -4.63 -2.48
N TYR A 9 -1.73 -3.77 -2.46
CA TYR A 9 -1.67 -2.63 -3.38
C TYR A 9 -1.44 -3.05 -4.83
N GLN A 10 -0.73 -4.15 -5.07
CA GLN A 10 -0.54 -4.68 -6.42
C GLN A 10 -1.88 -5.18 -7.00
N LYS A 11 -2.71 -5.84 -6.18
CA LYS A 11 -4.05 -6.29 -6.56
C LYS A 11 -5.05 -5.15 -6.66
N ASN A 12 -4.96 -4.17 -5.76
CA ASN A 12 -5.86 -3.02 -5.66
C ASN A 12 -5.06 -1.70 -5.65
N PRO A 13 -4.58 -1.22 -6.81
CA PRO A 13 -3.82 0.03 -6.91
C PRO A 13 -4.64 1.26 -6.52
N THR A 14 -5.97 1.17 -6.51
CA THR A 14 -6.88 2.23 -6.04
C THR A 14 -6.83 2.47 -4.54
N ALA A 15 -6.31 1.50 -3.76
CA ALA A 15 -6.11 1.67 -2.32
C ALA A 15 -4.88 2.55 -2.00
N LEU A 16 -3.98 2.77 -2.96
CA LEU A 16 -2.85 3.68 -2.80
C LEU A 16 -3.32 5.14 -2.70
N PRO A 17 -2.57 6.02 -2.02
CA PRO A 17 -2.84 7.45 -2.06
C PRO A 17 -2.79 8.01 -3.50
N PRO A 18 -3.63 9.00 -3.85
CA PRO A 18 -3.68 9.56 -5.20
C PRO A 18 -2.34 10.13 -5.67
N ALA A 19 -1.52 10.68 -4.75
CA ALA A 19 -0.18 11.15 -5.06
C ALA A 19 0.75 10.03 -5.57
N ILE A 20 0.61 8.81 -5.04
CA ILE A 20 1.39 7.64 -5.47
C ILE A 20 0.80 7.09 -6.78
N GLN A 21 -0.53 7.09 -6.91
CA GLN A 21 -1.20 6.65 -8.14
C GLN A 21 -0.78 7.47 -9.36
N GLN A 22 -0.58 8.78 -9.19
CA GLN A 22 -0.10 9.66 -10.26
C GLN A 22 1.32 9.31 -10.74
N LEU A 23 2.14 8.68 -9.89
CA LEU A 23 3.49 8.25 -10.23
C LEU A 23 3.53 6.88 -10.92
N ILE A 24 2.45 6.07 -10.82
CA ILE A 24 2.35 4.75 -11.49
C ILE A 24 2.63 4.82 -13.00
N PRO A 25 2.04 5.74 -13.80
CA PRO A 25 2.30 5.79 -15.23
C PRO A 25 3.76 6.12 -15.60
N GLU A 26 4.49 6.82 -14.73
CA GLU A 26 5.89 7.20 -14.98
C GLU A 26 6.89 6.19 -14.41
N LYS A 27 6.66 5.67 -13.20
CA LYS A 27 7.60 4.80 -12.47
C LYS A 27 7.26 3.31 -12.55
N GLY A 28 6.04 2.97 -12.93
CA GLY A 28 5.47 1.64 -12.79
C GLY A 28 4.88 1.38 -11.41
N LEU A 29 3.88 0.48 -11.37
CA LEU A 29 3.11 0.16 -10.17
C LEU A 29 4.01 -0.38 -9.04
N GLU A 30 4.87 -1.33 -9.36
CA GLU A 30 5.72 -2.01 -8.36
C GLU A 30 6.72 -1.03 -7.74
N THR A 31 7.35 -0.18 -8.56
CA THR A 31 8.28 0.85 -8.08
C THR A 31 7.57 1.87 -7.19
N ALA A 32 6.38 2.33 -7.59
CA ALA A 32 5.61 3.29 -6.81
C ALA A 32 5.19 2.72 -5.44
N ILE A 33 4.79 1.45 -5.39
CA ILE A 33 4.48 0.76 -4.13
C ILE A 33 5.75 0.59 -3.27
N CYS A 34 6.87 0.18 -3.87
CA CYS A 34 8.14 0.05 -3.16
C CYS A 34 8.63 1.38 -2.57
N ASP A 35 8.59 2.47 -3.35
CA ASP A 35 8.91 3.83 -2.87
C ASP A 35 8.00 4.21 -1.70
N TYR A 36 6.70 3.93 -1.82
CA TYR A 36 5.72 4.24 -0.78
C TYR A 36 5.99 3.47 0.51
N ILE A 37 6.25 2.17 0.42
CA ILE A 37 6.59 1.28 1.55
C ILE A 37 7.92 1.67 2.18
N ALA A 38 8.94 2.00 1.36
CA ALA A 38 10.27 2.40 1.85
C ALA A 38 10.23 3.72 2.63
N GLY A 39 9.24 4.59 2.34
CA GLY A 39 8.98 5.82 3.10
C GLY A 39 8.19 5.61 4.39
N MET A 40 7.67 4.41 4.65
CA MET A 40 6.92 4.14 5.88
C MET A 40 7.86 3.90 7.06
N THR A 41 7.45 4.38 8.24
CA THR A 41 8.03 3.94 9.52
C THR A 41 7.36 2.64 9.96
N ASP A 42 8.00 1.85 10.83
CA ASP A 42 7.42 0.60 11.34
C ASP A 42 6.01 0.79 11.91
N ARG A 43 5.79 1.90 12.62
CA ARG A 43 4.49 2.23 13.20
C ARG A 43 3.43 2.53 12.14
N PHE A 44 3.81 3.25 11.08
CA PHE A 44 2.89 3.56 9.97
C PHE A 44 2.56 2.30 9.17
N ALA A 45 3.52 1.41 8.93
CA ALA A 45 3.28 0.15 8.23
C ALA A 45 2.34 -0.77 9.02
N ILE A 46 2.40 -0.76 10.35
CA ILE A 46 1.46 -1.50 11.21
C ILE A 46 0.05 -0.91 11.13
N ASP A 47 -0.09 0.42 11.22
CA ASP A 47 -1.37 1.12 11.11
C ASP A 47 -2.03 0.90 9.74
N GLU A 48 -1.25 0.99 8.66
CA GLU A 48 -1.74 0.78 7.30
C GLU A 48 -2.10 -0.70 7.07
N TYR A 49 -1.33 -1.63 7.63
CA TYR A 49 -1.71 -3.05 7.62
C TYR A 49 -3.01 -3.29 8.38
N GLN A 50 -3.20 -2.68 9.55
CA GLN A 50 -4.48 -2.75 10.25
C GLN A 50 -5.57 -2.15 9.37
N ARG A 51 -5.42 -0.95 8.82
CA ARG A 51 -6.44 -0.36 7.94
C ARG A 51 -6.82 -1.24 6.75
N LEU A 52 -5.86 -1.90 6.12
CA LEU A 52 -6.07 -2.77 4.96
C LEU A 52 -6.67 -4.14 5.33
N PHE A 53 -6.41 -4.65 6.53
CA PHE A 53 -6.77 -6.02 6.94
C PHE A 53 -7.78 -6.11 8.12
N ASP A 54 -7.86 -5.12 9.01
CA ASP A 54 -8.85 -5.00 10.11
C ASP A 54 -10.29 -4.76 9.61
N VAL A 55 -10.50 -4.53 8.31
CA VAL A 55 -11.84 -4.65 7.69
C VAL A 55 -12.22 -6.14 7.50
N THR A 56 -11.88 -6.97 8.50
CA THR A 56 -12.43 -8.32 8.72
C THR A 56 -13.15 -8.37 10.06
N VAL A 57 -14.07 -7.43 10.26
CA VAL A 57 -15.40 -7.75 10.80
C VAL A 57 -16.44 -7.17 9.84
N LEU A 58 -16.46 -7.67 8.61
CA LEU A 58 -17.67 -7.69 7.81
C LEU A 58 -18.36 -9.04 8.09
N PRO A 59 -19.41 -9.08 8.94
CA PRO A 59 -20.32 -10.22 9.03
C PRO A 59 -21.15 -10.41 7.76
#